data_AF-A0AAE3SFP7-F1
#
_entry.id   AF-A0AAE3SFP7-F1
#
_cell.length_a   1.000
_cell.length_b   1.000
_cell.length_c   1.000
_cell.angle_alpha   90.00
_cell.angle_beta   90.00
_cell.angle_gamma   90.00
#
_symmetry.space_group_name_H-M   'P 1'
#
loop_
_entity.id
_entity.type
_entity.pdbx_description
1 polymer ?
#
loop_
_entity_poly.entity_id
_entity_poly.type
_entity_poly.pdbx_seq_one_letter_code
_entity_poly.pdbx_strand_id
1 'polypeptide(L)'
;MKNLIYPGIFYIIFLFYLLNSPITSAQSNKTRANELDCEPTDTYHNKKALARIYPIKNQEKINLIHYFYGEKAYHIQLCKSNKKITYRIRLIDPETKYVFWDNKKDSFTDHVNVSFGTTTRINVQIEALNIDSKHRNGEMFGLSVYYHEEQKKQNEIATPILEENPFAN
;
A
#
# COMPACT_ATOMS: atom_id res chain seq x y z
N MET A 1 2.23 -45.44 -57.08
CA MET A 1 3.18 -44.38 -56.65
C MET A 1 2.78 -43.93 -55.26
N LYS A 2 3.52 -44.34 -54.22
CA LYS A 2 3.23 -44.00 -52.82
C LYS A 2 4.06 -42.75 -52.47
N ASN A 3 3.40 -41.62 -52.25
CA ASN A 3 4.05 -40.39 -51.79
C ASN A 3 4.44 -40.56 -50.32
N LEU A 4 5.73 -40.74 -50.06
CA LEU A 4 6.31 -40.62 -48.71
C LEU A 4 6.28 -39.15 -48.32
N ILE A 5 5.24 -38.75 -47.60
CA ILE A 5 5.20 -37.46 -46.91
C ILE A 5 6.04 -37.62 -45.65
N TYR A 6 7.21 -36.96 -45.63
CA TYR A 6 8.17 -37.02 -44.53
C TYR A 6 7.60 -36.32 -43.28
N PRO A 7 7.44 -37.03 -42.14
CA PRO A 7 6.90 -36.45 -40.90
C PRO A 7 7.79 -35.35 -40.30
N GLY A 8 9.06 -35.25 -40.72
CA GLY A 8 10.00 -34.24 -40.24
C GLY A 8 9.65 -32.81 -40.69
N ILE A 9 9.04 -32.63 -41.88
CA ILE A 9 8.71 -31.29 -42.40
C ILE A 9 7.59 -30.66 -41.57
N PHE A 10 6.62 -31.47 -41.12
CA PHE A 10 5.52 -31.00 -40.29
C PHE A 10 6.01 -30.49 -38.93
N TYR A 11 7.02 -31.15 -38.36
CA TYR A 11 7.61 -30.75 -37.08
C TYR A 11 8.35 -29.41 -37.19
N ILE A 12 9.05 -29.16 -38.29
CA ILE A 12 9.79 -27.91 -38.54
C ILE A 12 8.80 -26.74 -38.72
N ILE A 13 7.72 -26.94 -39.47
CA ILE A 13 6.69 -25.90 -39.68
C ILE A 13 5.99 -25.58 -38.36
N PHE A 14 5.65 -26.59 -37.55
CA PHE A 14 5.02 -26.40 -36.26
C PHE A 14 5.91 -25.65 -35.27
N LEU A 15 7.22 -25.92 -35.26
CA LEU A 15 8.19 -25.20 -34.43
C LEU A 15 8.29 -23.72 -34.81
N PHE A 16 8.24 -23.41 -36.11
CA PHE A 16 8.26 -22.04 -36.61
C PHE A 16 7.03 -21.22 -36.19
N TYR A 17 5.84 -21.85 -36.13
CA TYR A 17 4.63 -21.18 -35.65
C TYR A 17 4.67 -20.89 -34.14
N LEU A 18 5.24 -21.79 -33.34
CA LEU A 18 5.41 -21.57 -31.90
C LEU A 18 6.43 -20.46 -31.60
N LEU A 19 7.51 -20.38 -32.38
CA LEU A 19 8.56 -19.37 -32.18
C LEU A 19 8.20 -17.97 -32.68
N ASN A 20 7.25 -17.85 -33.60
CA ASN A 20 6.77 -16.54 -34.12
C ASN A 20 5.43 -16.10 -33.51
N SER A 21 4.96 -16.79 -32.47
CA SER A 21 3.81 -16.31 -31.72
C SER A 21 4.20 -14.97 -31.08
N PRO A 22 3.50 -13.86 -31.39
CA PRO A 22 3.80 -12.59 -30.77
C PRO A 22 3.61 -12.77 -29.28
N ILE A 23 4.71 -12.62 -28.53
CA ILE A 23 4.64 -12.47 -27.08
C ILE A 23 3.86 -11.19 -26.88
N THR A 24 2.55 -11.32 -26.65
CA THR A 24 1.72 -10.22 -26.18
C THR A 24 2.33 -9.79 -24.87
N SER A 25 3.20 -8.78 -24.95
CA SER A 25 3.74 -8.07 -23.83
C SER A 25 2.54 -7.57 -23.04
N ALA A 26 2.29 -8.20 -21.90
CA ALA A 26 1.37 -7.71 -20.90
C ALA A 26 1.85 -6.30 -20.54
N GLN A 27 1.28 -5.28 -21.20
CA GLN A 27 1.58 -3.89 -20.91
C GLN A 27 1.17 -3.68 -19.46
N SER A 28 2.19 -3.56 -18.63
CA SER A 28 2.03 -3.54 -17.19
C SER A 28 1.23 -2.31 -16.80
N ASN A 29 0.22 -2.48 -15.94
CA ASN A 29 -0.43 -1.40 -15.19
C ASN A 29 0.55 -0.63 -14.25
N LYS A 30 1.86 -0.79 -14.43
CA LYS A 30 2.93 -0.35 -13.55
C LYS A 30 3.28 1.13 -13.72
N THR A 31 2.85 1.78 -14.81
CA THR A 31 3.16 3.20 -15.06
C THR A 31 2.30 4.17 -14.27
N ARG A 32 1.04 3.85 -13.93
CA ARG A 32 0.18 4.73 -13.11
C ARG A 32 0.43 4.64 -11.61
N ALA A 33 0.95 3.51 -11.13
CA ALA A 33 1.24 3.32 -9.71
C ALA A 33 2.45 4.16 -9.24
N ASN A 34 3.32 4.61 -10.15
CA ASN A 34 4.50 5.40 -9.79
C ASN A 34 4.22 6.90 -9.65
N GLU A 35 3.01 7.38 -9.94
CA GLU A 35 2.68 8.82 -9.96
C GLU A 35 1.97 9.31 -8.68
N LEU A 36 1.44 8.40 -7.86
CA LEU A 36 0.89 8.79 -6.55
C LEU A 36 2.00 8.86 -5.51
N ASP A 37 2.49 10.08 -5.29
CA ASP A 37 3.30 10.39 -4.12
C ASP A 37 2.40 10.41 -2.88
N CYS A 38 2.73 9.55 -1.92
CA CYS A 38 2.03 9.34 -0.65
C CYS A 38 2.97 9.49 0.55
N GLU A 39 3.99 10.34 0.41
CA GLU A 39 4.82 10.74 1.52
C GLU A 39 4.03 11.52 2.57
N PRO A 40 4.38 11.37 3.86
CA PRO A 40 3.70 12.07 4.93
C PRO A 40 3.95 13.57 4.77
N THR A 41 2.94 14.37 5.09
CA THR A 41 3.04 15.84 4.98
C THR A 41 3.97 16.48 6.02
N ASP A 42 4.33 15.75 7.08
CA ASP A 42 5.19 16.24 8.16
C ASP A 42 6.40 15.33 8.40
N THR A 43 7.44 15.91 9.01
CA THR A 43 8.67 15.18 9.40
C THR A 43 8.51 14.42 10.73
N TYR A 44 7.38 14.59 11.42
CA TYR A 44 7.14 13.97 12.72
C TYR A 44 6.85 12.48 12.57
N HIS A 45 6.06 12.10 11.57
CA HIS A 45 5.71 10.72 11.28
C HIS A 45 6.79 10.03 10.42
N ASN A 46 7.85 9.59 11.09
CA ASN A 46 9.09 9.11 10.47
C ASN A 46 9.12 7.61 10.14
N LYS A 47 8.13 6.82 10.57
CA LYS A 47 8.02 5.38 10.27
C LYS A 47 6.78 5.06 9.48
N LYS A 48 6.94 4.27 8.41
CA LYS A 48 5.87 3.80 7.53
C LYS A 48 5.33 2.45 8.03
N ALA A 49 4.06 2.39 8.42
CA ALA A 49 3.36 1.14 8.76
C ALA A 49 2.67 0.50 7.56
N LEU A 50 2.16 1.33 6.64
CA LEU A 50 1.48 0.90 5.42
C LEU A 50 1.69 1.97 4.34
N ALA A 51 1.91 1.56 3.09
CA ALA A 51 1.73 2.41 1.92
C ALA A 51 1.37 1.54 0.73
N ARG A 52 0.16 1.70 0.20
CA ARG A 52 -0.36 0.89 -0.92
C ARG A 52 -1.25 1.71 -1.82
N ILE A 53 -1.28 1.35 -3.10
CA ILE A 53 -2.11 1.98 -4.11
C ILE A 53 -3.17 0.98 -4.57
N TYR A 54 -4.40 1.46 -4.74
CA TYR A 54 -5.56 0.67 -5.08
C TYR A 54 -6.29 1.27 -6.27
N PRO A 55 -6.67 0.45 -7.27
CA PRO A 55 -7.71 0.84 -8.22
C PRO A 55 -9.07 0.83 -7.52
N ILE A 56 -9.93 1.78 -7.86
CA ILE A 56 -11.29 1.87 -7.36
C ILE A 56 -12.27 2.26 -8.47
N LYS A 57 -13.45 1.65 -8.46
CA LYS A 57 -14.56 1.99 -9.34
C LYS A 57 -15.61 2.83 -8.61
N ASN A 58 -16.53 3.40 -9.37
CA ASN A 58 -17.58 4.24 -8.80
C ASN A 58 -18.39 3.48 -7.76
N GLN A 59 -18.57 4.06 -6.57
CA GLN A 59 -19.31 3.47 -5.44
C GLN A 59 -18.76 2.13 -4.93
N GLU A 60 -17.55 1.74 -5.36
CA GLU A 60 -16.87 0.58 -4.82
C GLU A 60 -16.36 0.88 -3.42
N LYS A 61 -16.43 -0.14 -2.54
CA LYS A 61 -15.93 -0.08 -1.17
C LYS A 61 -14.74 -0.99 -1.02
N ILE A 62 -13.60 -0.40 -0.69
CA ILE A 62 -12.39 -1.15 -0.34
C ILE A 62 -12.32 -1.23 1.17
N ASN A 63 -12.09 -2.44 1.70
CA ASN A 63 -11.98 -2.71 3.12
C ASN A 63 -10.57 -3.24 3.40
N LEU A 64 -9.84 -2.56 4.29
CA LEU A 64 -8.45 -2.87 4.60
C LEU A 64 -8.33 -3.10 6.10
N ILE A 65 -7.98 -4.32 6.48
CA ILE A 65 -7.70 -4.65 7.87
C ILE A 65 -6.25 -4.27 8.18
N HIS A 66 -6.06 -3.44 9.19
CA HIS A 66 -4.75 -3.06 9.72
C HIS A 66 -4.72 -3.17 11.24
N TYR A 67 -3.57 -3.55 11.79
CA TYR A 67 -3.34 -3.56 13.24
C TYR A 67 -2.60 -2.29 13.61
N PHE A 68 -3.24 -1.47 14.44
CA PHE A 68 -2.64 -0.28 15.02
C PHE A 68 -2.12 -0.66 16.40
N TYR A 69 -0.80 -0.68 16.58
CA TYR A 69 -0.19 -1.01 17.86
C TYR A 69 -0.44 0.11 18.88
N GLY A 70 -0.68 -0.28 20.13
CA GLY A 70 -0.96 0.66 21.20
C GLY A 70 0.17 1.67 21.44
N GLU A 71 -0.16 2.79 22.08
CA GLU A 71 0.80 3.83 22.50
C GLU A 71 1.53 4.54 21.34
N LYS A 72 1.08 4.35 20.10
CA LYS A 72 1.59 5.05 18.92
C LYS A 72 0.57 6.05 18.39
N ALA A 73 1.06 7.21 17.98
CA ALA A 73 0.28 8.18 17.22
C ALA A 73 0.48 7.91 15.73
N TYR A 74 -0.62 7.62 15.03
CA TYR A 74 -0.64 7.29 13.61
C TYR A 74 -1.21 8.42 12.78
N HIS A 75 -0.55 8.72 11.67
CA HIS A 75 -1.06 9.56 10.59
C HIS A 75 -1.54 8.68 9.45
N ILE A 76 -2.84 8.67 9.20
CA ILE A 76 -3.45 7.98 8.06
C ILE A 76 -3.71 9.03 6.99
N GLN A 77 -3.26 8.79 5.77
CA GLN A 77 -3.40 9.72 4.65
C GLN A 77 -3.85 8.99 3.39
N LEU A 78 -4.77 9.62 2.67
CA LEU A 78 -5.24 9.24 1.36
C LEU A 78 -4.64 10.19 0.31
N CYS A 79 -4.04 9.64 -0.73
CA CYS A 79 -3.55 10.40 -1.88
C CYS A 79 -4.38 10.00 -3.09
N LYS A 80 -4.73 10.96 -3.94
CA LYS A 80 -5.71 10.76 -5.02
C LYS A 80 -5.03 11.04 -6.35
N SER A 81 -5.25 10.17 -7.35
CA SER A 81 -4.90 10.51 -8.75
C SER A 81 -5.68 11.74 -9.23
N ASN A 82 -6.92 11.87 -8.78
CA ASN A 82 -7.86 12.88 -9.21
C ASN A 82 -8.49 13.60 -8.01
N LYS A 83 -8.09 14.86 -7.80
CA LYS A 83 -8.55 15.71 -6.68
C LYS A 83 -10.05 16.00 -6.68
N LYS A 84 -10.75 15.80 -7.80
CA LYS A 84 -12.21 16.05 -7.91
C LYS A 84 -13.04 14.92 -7.30
N ILE A 85 -12.42 13.76 -7.06
CA ILE A 85 -13.10 12.62 -6.47
C ILE A 85 -13.10 12.77 -4.95
N THR A 86 -14.29 12.66 -4.40
CA THR A 86 -14.57 12.64 -2.97
C THR A 86 -14.52 11.19 -2.50
N TYR A 87 -13.67 10.95 -1.50
CA TYR A 87 -13.53 9.64 -0.88
C TYR A 87 -14.06 9.74 0.54
N ARG A 88 -14.93 8.80 0.90
CA ARG A 88 -15.33 8.60 2.29
C ARG A 88 -14.41 7.58 2.93
N ILE A 89 -13.78 7.96 4.04
CA ILE A 89 -12.88 7.12 4.82
C ILE A 89 -13.52 6.87 6.17
N ARG A 90 -13.60 5.60 6.56
CA ARG A 90 -14.13 5.19 7.86
C ARG A 90 -13.18 4.24 8.56
N LEU A 91 -12.95 4.48 9.84
CA LEU A 91 -12.24 3.56 10.73
C LEU A 91 -13.28 2.80 11.53
N ILE A 92 -13.38 1.50 11.27
CA ILE A 92 -14.46 0.67 11.78
C ILE A 92 -13.87 -0.49 12.57
N ASP A 93 -14.39 -0.75 13.76
CA ASP A 93 -14.14 -1.99 14.48
C ASP A 93 -14.67 -3.17 13.64
N PRO A 94 -13.81 -4.13 13.23
CA PRO A 94 -14.23 -5.23 12.38
C PRO A 94 -15.20 -6.18 13.06
N GLU A 95 -15.24 -6.25 14.39
CA GLU A 95 -16.09 -7.15 15.18
C GLU A 95 -17.40 -6.46 15.56
N THR A 96 -17.32 -5.32 16.25
CA THR A 96 -18.51 -4.62 16.77
C THR A 96 -19.22 -3.77 15.71
N LYS A 97 -18.56 -3.51 14.57
CA LYS A 97 -18.99 -2.56 13.54
C LYS A 97 -19.10 -1.11 14.02
N TYR A 98 -18.58 -0.81 15.21
CA TYR A 98 -18.50 0.54 15.72
C TYR A 98 -17.60 1.41 14.82
N VAL A 99 -18.03 2.65 14.55
CA VAL A 99 -17.29 3.58 13.69
C VAL A 99 -16.52 4.55 14.59
N PHE A 100 -15.22 4.35 14.73
CA PHE A 100 -14.33 5.23 15.49
C PHE A 100 -14.24 6.62 14.85
N TRP A 101 -14.19 6.66 13.51
CA TRP A 101 -14.07 7.90 12.76
C TRP A 101 -14.67 7.77 11.36
N ASP A 102 -15.22 8.88 10.86
CA ASP A 102 -15.83 9.01 9.55
C ASP A 102 -15.58 10.42 9.01
N ASN A 103 -14.74 10.52 7.97
CA ASN A 103 -14.34 11.81 7.40
C ASN A 103 -15.51 12.61 6.81
N LYS A 104 -16.69 12.00 6.61
CA LYS A 104 -17.91 12.73 6.23
C LYS A 104 -18.23 13.83 7.25
N LYS A 105 -17.92 13.62 8.53
CA LYS A 105 -18.12 14.61 9.60
C LYS A 105 -17.12 15.76 9.53
N ASP A 106 -15.98 15.54 8.86
CA ASP A 106 -14.85 16.46 8.76
C ASP A 106 -14.68 16.95 7.32
N SER A 107 -15.79 17.24 6.62
CA SER A 107 -15.77 17.77 5.25
C SER A 107 -14.97 16.95 4.24
N PHE A 108 -14.93 15.62 4.42
CA PHE A 108 -14.17 14.68 3.58
C PHE A 108 -12.66 14.98 3.53
N THR A 109 -12.06 15.31 4.68
CA THR A 109 -10.61 15.37 4.81
C THR A 109 -9.95 14.05 4.38
N ASP A 110 -8.76 14.20 3.81
CA ASP A 110 -7.98 13.09 3.24
C ASP A 110 -6.96 12.50 4.22
N HIS A 111 -6.95 12.98 5.47
CA HIS A 111 -6.05 12.48 6.49
C HIS A 111 -6.70 12.53 7.87
N VAL A 112 -6.18 11.73 8.79
CA VAL A 112 -6.55 11.75 10.20
C VAL A 112 -5.38 11.30 11.06
N ASN A 113 -5.24 11.94 12.22
CA ASN A 113 -4.33 11.50 13.27
C ASN A 113 -5.11 10.69 14.29
N VAL A 114 -4.67 9.46 14.56
CA VAL A 114 -5.32 8.55 15.52
C VAL A 114 -4.30 7.93 16.45
N SER A 115 -4.70 7.71 17.69
CA SER A 115 -3.91 6.97 18.68
C SER A 115 -4.82 5.98 19.38
N PHE A 116 -4.34 4.76 19.57
CA PHE A 116 -5.06 3.72 20.30
C PHE A 116 -4.31 3.42 21.59
N GLY A 117 -5.03 3.33 22.72
CA GLY A 117 -4.43 3.00 24.01
C GLY A 117 -3.87 1.58 24.05
N THR A 118 -4.48 0.65 23.31
CA THR A 118 -4.04 -0.74 23.17
C THR A 118 -3.99 -1.14 21.70
N THR A 119 -3.24 -2.20 21.40
CA THR A 119 -3.15 -2.74 20.03
C THR A 119 -4.55 -3.12 19.54
N THR A 120 -5.02 -2.44 18.51
CA THR A 120 -6.40 -2.55 18.03
C THR A 120 -6.41 -2.92 16.55
N ARG A 121 -7.26 -3.88 16.19
CA ARG A 121 -7.51 -4.26 14.80
C ARG A 121 -8.62 -3.37 14.23
N ILE A 122 -8.33 -2.65 13.15
CA ILE A 122 -9.26 -1.71 12.54
C ILE A 122 -9.49 -2.06 11.08
N ASN A 123 -10.73 -1.99 10.63
CA ASN A 123 -11.09 -1.96 9.22
C ASN A 123 -11.10 -0.51 8.72
N VAL A 124 -10.12 -0.17 7.90
CA VAL A 124 -10.08 1.08 7.14
C VAL A 124 -10.93 0.87 5.88
N GLN A 125 -12.16 1.40 5.90
CA GLN A 125 -13.07 1.34 4.76
C GLN A 125 -12.99 2.63 3.95
N ILE A 126 -12.79 2.48 2.64
CA ILE A 126 -12.66 3.58 1.69
C ILE A 126 -13.70 3.41 0.60
N GLU A 127 -14.44 4.48 0.29
CA GLU A 127 -15.53 4.49 -0.68
C GLU A 127 -15.41 5.73 -1.56
N ALA A 128 -15.41 5.56 -2.89
CA ALA A 128 -15.42 6.69 -3.81
C ALA A 128 -16.86 7.10 -4.13
N LEU A 129 -17.21 8.37 -3.87
CA LEU A 129 -18.61 8.83 -3.92
C LEU A 129 -19.05 9.35 -5.29
N ASN A 130 -18.12 9.90 -6.09
CA ASN A 130 -18.45 10.64 -7.31
C ASN A 130 -17.42 10.39 -8.44
N ILE A 131 -17.19 9.12 -8.80
CA ILE A 131 -16.37 8.81 -9.98
C ILE A 131 -17.23 8.98 -11.24
N ASP A 132 -16.84 9.89 -12.13
CA ASP A 132 -17.52 10.03 -13.42
C ASP A 132 -17.37 8.73 -14.23
N SER A 133 -18.51 8.22 -14.72
CA SER A 133 -18.63 7.12 -15.67
C SER A 133 -17.69 7.19 -16.88
N LYS A 134 -17.17 8.37 -17.22
CA LYS A 134 -16.15 8.57 -18.27
C LYS A 134 -14.81 7.94 -17.93
N HIS A 135 -14.47 7.73 -16.66
CA HIS A 135 -13.25 7.04 -16.22
C HIS A 135 -13.44 5.51 -16.25
N ARG A 136 -13.63 4.95 -17.45
CA ARG A 136 -13.90 3.51 -17.69
C ARG A 136 -12.81 2.57 -17.16
N ASN A 137 -11.60 3.08 -16.94
CA ASN A 137 -10.45 2.28 -16.51
C ASN A 137 -10.24 2.26 -14.98
N GLY A 138 -11.19 2.83 -14.21
CA GLY A 138 -11.03 3.00 -12.76
C GLY A 138 -10.08 4.14 -12.40
N GLU A 139 -10.24 4.66 -11.19
CA GLU A 139 -9.39 5.69 -10.61
C GLU A 139 -8.45 5.05 -9.59
N MET A 140 -7.33 5.71 -9.30
CA MET A 140 -6.32 5.17 -8.39
C MET A 140 -6.26 6.04 -7.14
N PHE A 141 -6.20 5.42 -5.97
CA PHE A 141 -5.86 6.13 -4.74
C PHE A 141 -4.75 5.39 -4.00
N GLY A 142 -3.96 6.14 -3.26
CA GLY A 142 -2.95 5.66 -2.34
C GLY A 142 -3.46 5.80 -0.92
N LEU A 143 -3.20 4.80 -0.10
CA LEU A 143 -3.38 4.86 1.35
C LEU A 143 -2.01 4.69 1.98
N SER A 144 -1.63 5.64 2.81
CA SER A 144 -0.43 5.56 3.63
C SER A 144 -0.77 5.71 5.10
N VAL A 145 -0.03 4.98 5.94
CA VAL A 145 -0.13 5.01 7.40
C VAL A 145 1.28 5.14 7.92
N TYR A 146 1.52 6.23 8.65
CA TYR A 146 2.78 6.51 9.30
C TYR A 146 2.59 6.63 10.80
N TYR A 147 3.67 6.51 11.56
CA TYR A 147 3.69 6.79 12.98
C TYR A 147 5.02 7.41 13.38
N HIS A 148 5.04 8.05 14.54
CA HIS A 148 6.26 8.53 15.15
C HIS A 148 6.93 7.41 15.96
N GLU A 149 8.22 7.22 15.75
CA GLU A 149 9.07 6.41 16.62
C GLU A 149 10.31 7.23 17.00
N GLU A 150 10.52 7.39 18.30
CA GLU A 150 11.76 7.99 18.80
C GLU A 150 12.93 7.12 18.34
N GLN A 151 13.88 7.72 17.62
CA GLN A 151 15.12 7.04 17.31
C GLN A 151 15.92 6.92 18.60
N LYS A 152 15.95 5.72 19.20
CA LYS A 152 16.95 5.41 20.22
C LYS A 152 18.31 5.68 19.60
N LYS A 153 18.99 6.75 20.04
CA LYS A 153 20.39 7.01 19.67
C LYS A 153 21.16 5.75 20.06
N GLN A 154 21.66 4.98 19.09
CA GLN A 154 22.63 3.92 19.33
C GLN A 154 23.97 4.56 19.71
N ASN A 155 24.04 5.17 20.89
CA ASN A 155 25.26 5.66 21.50
C ASN A 155 25.30 5.13 22.93
N GLU A 156 25.47 3.82 23.07
CA GLU A 156 25.93 3.19 24.32
C GLU A 156 26.47 1.80 23.99
N ILE A 157 27.52 1.77 23.16
CA ILE A 157 28.55 0.75 23.38
C ILE A 157 29.32 1.28 24.59
N ALA A 158 28.83 0.95 25.79
CA ALA A 158 29.65 1.04 26.99
C ALA A 158 30.81 0.06 26.76
N THR A 159 31.97 0.59 26.36
CA THR A 159 33.20 -0.17 26.44
C THR A 159 33.40 -0.51 27.92
N PRO A 160 33.51 -1.80 28.30
CA PRO A 160 33.89 -2.11 29.67
C PRO A 160 35.27 -1.48 29.90
N ILE A 161 35.35 -0.57 30.87
CA ILE A 161 36.63 -0.12 31.41
C ILE A 161 37.23 -1.38 32.04
N LEU A 162 38.26 -1.95 31.42
CA LEU A 162 39.15 -2.88 32.11
C LEU A 162 39.84 -2.05 33.20
N GLU A 163 39.38 -2.18 34.44
CA GLU A 163 40.16 -1.79 35.60
C GLU A 163 41.45 -2.62 35.57
N GLU A 164 42.54 -1.99 35.16
CA GLU A 164 43.88 -2.53 35.42
C GLU A 164 44.05 -2.60 36.93
N ASN A 165 44.08 -3.82 37.45
CA ASN A 165 44.35 -4.12 38.85
C ASN A 165 45.77 -3.64 39.21
N PRO A 166 45.94 -2.60 40.05
CA PRO A 166 47.26 -2.06 40.36
C PRO A 166 48.04 -2.91 41.39
N PHE A 167 47.57 -4.12 41.73
CA PHE A 167 48.20 -4.99 42.73
C PHE A 167 48.61 -6.38 42.20
N ALA A 168 48.84 -6.53 40.90
CA ALA A 168 49.48 -7.73 40.35
C ALA A 168 51.02 -7.65 40.44
N ASN A 169 51.54 -7.74 41.68
CA ASN A 169 52.78 -8.41 42.10
C ASN A 169 53.17 -8.01 43.53
#